data_AF-A0A0G1MNR4-F1
#
_entry.id   AF-A0A0G1MNR4-F1
#
_cell.length_a   1.000
_cell.length_b   1.000
_cell.length_c   1.000
_cell.angle_alpha   90.00
_cell.angle_beta   90.00
_cell.angle_gamma   90.00
#
_symmetry.space_group_name_H-M   'P 1'
#
loop_
_entity.id
_entity.type
_entity.pdbx_description
1 polymer ?
#
loop_
_entity_poly.entity_id
_entity_poly.type
_entity_poly.pdbx_seq_one_letter_code
_entity_poly.pdbx_strand_id
1 'polypeptide(L)'
;SGKIFGLIPAAAFGVWGITAFAINLASKHGGFMFIDGYSPFAEYLIEITGFNFNNYFPSFYPAMALGKWNFIILGLVAVFSFLAVATAKIKRYKILLAVLGFILSFLVLEFGFRIYYFVHERQWFGLSPVRTTLSFYDNDIFGSALSPSQEGWFVPDSKEYFTRIEVNSHGWPDVEHSYEKPDEIYRILIIGDSFVENTQVPLEKRFFRQLQRDLGQKIEVIALGRGNTGTAQQYLILKNFGLKYKPDMVIQMFFEANDVKNNSPVLQNDPYLPYFSLNENGKLTELPHGKRSERKLSVLKDLIKKFRVTEFLLFLRQKSIEKEANYKTGYPADYHVYDLDLPRDYSDAWEVTKKLLDETRKETERAGAKYMLIAFPGNEAVQKDVQERIVKTYPEFDPKKISFDRPEKILGEFCRLKKIDCRFMLSFFADYMNSNPGARLYNFYEGHWTQAGTDLTADFITEVFSSLPQFRQSLLSR
;
A
#
# COMPACT_ATOMS: atom_id res chain seq x y z
N SER A 1 16.88 6.83 59.71
CA SER A 1 16.67 5.39 59.46
C SER A 1 15.20 5.04 59.77
N GLY A 2 14.50 4.32 58.87
CA GLY A 2 13.26 3.62 59.22
C GLY A 2 11.95 3.83 58.41
N LYS A 3 11.89 4.67 57.36
CA LYS A 3 10.62 4.89 56.61
C LYS A 3 10.75 4.97 55.07
N ILE A 4 11.70 4.26 54.48
CA ILE A 4 11.90 4.24 53.00
C ILE A 4 11.54 2.87 52.39
N PHE A 5 11.35 1.80 53.18
CA PHE A 5 11.09 0.45 52.67
C PHE A 5 9.60 0.07 52.49
N GLY A 6 8.65 0.95 52.81
CA GLY A 6 7.21 0.60 52.83
C GLY A 6 6.42 0.85 51.54
N LEU A 7 6.93 1.63 50.58
CA LEU A 7 6.18 2.06 49.39
C LEU A 7 6.54 1.33 48.09
N ILE A 8 7.65 0.60 48.08
CA ILE A 8 8.06 -0.23 46.93
C ILE A 8 7.30 -1.57 46.88
N PRO A 9 6.91 -2.21 48.00
CA PRO A 9 6.13 -3.46 47.93
C PRO A 9 4.71 -3.25 47.42
N ALA A 10 4.03 -2.13 47.71
CA ALA A 10 2.61 -1.96 47.40
C ALA A 10 2.30 -1.95 45.89
N ALA A 11 3.19 -1.39 45.07
CA ALA A 11 3.04 -1.41 43.61
C ALA A 11 3.37 -2.79 43.01
N ALA A 12 4.34 -3.52 43.57
CA ALA A 12 4.64 -4.90 43.18
C ALA A 12 3.52 -5.87 43.59
N PHE A 13 2.90 -5.67 44.76
CA PHE A 13 1.74 -6.42 45.23
C PHE A 13 0.45 -6.11 44.47
N GLY A 14 0.28 -4.91 43.91
CA GLY A 14 -0.86 -4.60 43.02
C GLY A 14 -0.79 -5.35 41.69
N VAL A 15 0.40 -5.41 41.08
CA VAL A 15 0.63 -6.16 39.83
C VAL A 15 0.54 -7.68 40.09
N TRP A 16 1.19 -8.19 41.14
CA TRP A 16 1.07 -9.60 41.53
C TRP A 16 -0.33 -9.98 42.00
N GLY A 17 -1.07 -9.08 42.64
CA GLY A 17 -2.43 -9.32 43.10
C GLY A 17 -3.41 -9.47 41.93
N ILE A 18 -3.26 -8.67 40.88
CA ILE A 18 -4.10 -8.78 39.66
C ILE A 18 -3.72 -10.03 38.86
N THR A 19 -2.42 -10.34 38.72
CA THR A 19 -1.98 -11.56 38.04
C THR A 19 -2.35 -12.82 38.83
N ALA A 20 -2.21 -12.82 40.16
CA ALA A 20 -2.63 -13.93 41.03
C ALA A 20 -4.14 -14.07 41.10
N PHE A 21 -4.92 -12.98 41.05
CA PHE A 21 -6.37 -13.03 40.93
C PHE A 21 -6.80 -13.63 39.59
N ALA A 22 -6.17 -13.23 38.48
CA ALA A 22 -6.43 -13.80 37.16
C ALA A 22 -6.03 -15.29 37.08
N ILE A 23 -4.91 -15.69 37.69
CA ILE A 23 -4.46 -17.09 37.77
C ILE A 23 -5.38 -17.91 38.70
N ASN A 24 -5.85 -17.35 39.82
CA ASN A 24 -6.76 -18.03 40.74
C ASN A 24 -8.15 -18.22 40.11
N LEU A 25 -8.65 -17.21 39.37
CA LEU A 25 -9.87 -17.30 38.57
C LEU A 25 -9.74 -18.38 37.48
N ALA A 26 -8.59 -18.47 36.82
CA ALA A 26 -8.28 -19.52 35.84
C ALA A 26 -8.14 -20.92 36.48
N SER A 27 -7.65 -21.01 37.72
CA SER A 27 -7.50 -22.28 38.45
C SER A 27 -8.82 -22.80 39.06
N LYS A 28 -9.76 -21.92 39.38
CA LYS A 28 -11.07 -22.26 39.97
C LYS A 28 -12.12 -22.67 38.93
N HIS A 29 -11.89 -22.40 37.65
CA HIS A 29 -12.88 -22.67 36.58
C HIS A 29 -12.45 -23.73 35.55
N GLY A 30 -11.42 -24.52 35.87
CA GLY A 30 -10.99 -25.63 35.02
C GLY A 30 -10.26 -25.14 33.77
N GLY A 31 -9.16 -25.81 33.41
CA GLY A 31 -8.31 -25.40 32.29
C GLY A 31 -9.09 -25.19 30.99
N PHE A 32 -8.66 -24.20 30.20
CA PHE A 32 -9.16 -23.95 28.85
C PHE A 32 -8.82 -25.14 27.93
N MET A 33 -9.68 -26.15 27.95
CA MET A 33 -9.83 -27.08 26.84
C MET A 33 -10.78 -26.37 25.86
N PHE A 34 -10.23 -25.83 24.78
CA PHE A 34 -11.03 -25.23 23.71
C PHE A 34 -11.74 -26.34 22.94
N ILE A 35 -12.98 -26.62 23.36
CA ILE A 35 -13.97 -27.32 22.55
C ILE A 35 -15.18 -26.39 22.51
N ASP A 36 -15.51 -25.94 21.30
CA ASP A 36 -16.71 -25.19 20.92
C ASP A 36 -16.96 -23.83 21.60
N GLY A 37 -16.20 -22.82 21.15
CA GLY A 37 -16.79 -21.59 20.62
C GLY A 37 -17.57 -20.61 21.51
N TYR A 38 -17.73 -20.82 22.82
CA TYR A 38 -18.47 -19.88 23.68
C TYR A 38 -17.73 -19.52 24.98
N SER A 39 -17.58 -18.22 25.22
CA SER A 39 -16.95 -17.66 26.43
C SER A 39 -18.01 -17.28 27.47
N PRO A 40 -17.94 -17.77 28.73
CA PRO A 40 -18.85 -17.40 29.81
C PRO A 40 -18.88 -15.89 30.12
N PHE A 41 -17.84 -15.15 29.72
CA PHE A 41 -17.76 -13.70 29.90
C PHE A 41 -18.70 -12.93 28.96
N ALA A 42 -19.05 -13.51 27.80
CA ALA A 42 -19.97 -12.90 26.84
C ALA A 42 -21.43 -12.97 27.33
N GLU A 43 -21.83 -14.07 27.98
CA GLU A 43 -23.17 -14.19 28.59
C GLU A 43 -23.36 -13.17 29.71
N TYR A 44 -22.36 -13.00 30.58
CA TYR A 44 -22.41 -12.02 31.67
C TYR A 44 -22.55 -10.56 31.19
N LEU A 45 -21.92 -10.21 30.06
CA LEU A 45 -22.05 -8.88 29.46
C LEU A 45 -23.39 -8.68 28.74
N ILE A 46 -23.94 -9.71 28.10
CA ILE A 46 -25.28 -9.67 27.49
C ILE A 46 -26.35 -9.50 28.56
N GLU A 47 -26.21 -10.20 29.70
CA GLU A 47 -27.15 -10.13 30.82
C GLU A 47 -27.18 -8.74 31.48
N ILE A 48 -26.03 -8.05 31.53
CA ILE A 48 -25.94 -6.72 32.16
C ILE A 48 -26.29 -5.58 31.20
N THR A 49 -26.03 -5.73 29.90
CA THR A 49 -26.13 -4.61 28.94
C THR A 49 -27.25 -4.76 27.91
N GLY A 50 -27.83 -5.97 27.75
CA GLY A 50 -28.82 -6.28 26.72
C GLY A 50 -28.29 -6.20 25.28
N PHE A 51 -27.00 -5.98 25.09
CA PHE A 51 -26.40 -5.69 23.79
C PHE A 51 -25.70 -6.94 23.22
N ASN A 52 -26.26 -7.53 22.16
CA ASN A 52 -25.70 -8.72 21.52
C ASN A 52 -24.63 -8.34 20.48
N PHE A 53 -23.36 -8.42 20.89
CA PHE A 53 -22.21 -8.08 20.05
C PHE A 53 -22.04 -8.99 18.81
N ASN A 54 -22.61 -10.20 18.81
CA ASN A 54 -22.46 -11.16 17.71
C ASN A 54 -23.14 -10.72 16.40
N ASN A 55 -24.10 -9.80 16.46
CA ASN A 55 -24.81 -9.32 15.27
C ASN A 55 -24.00 -8.31 14.43
N TYR A 56 -22.92 -7.73 14.98
CA TYR A 56 -22.15 -6.68 14.32
C TYR A 56 -20.70 -7.06 14.02
N PHE A 57 -20.14 -8.06 14.72
CA PHE A 57 -18.74 -8.47 14.56
C PHE A 57 -18.57 -9.99 14.70
N PRO A 58 -18.80 -10.78 13.63
CA PRO A 58 -18.76 -12.25 13.70
C PRO A 58 -17.37 -12.85 14.03
N SER A 59 -16.31 -12.03 14.05
CA SER A 59 -14.92 -12.46 14.21
C SER A 59 -14.13 -11.64 15.25
N PHE A 60 -14.79 -11.20 16.31
CA PHE A 60 -14.13 -10.45 17.39
C PHE A 60 -13.44 -11.40 18.40
N TYR A 61 -12.17 -11.72 18.15
CA TYR A 61 -11.36 -12.54 19.06
C TYR A 61 -11.08 -11.82 20.41
N PRO A 62 -11.21 -12.49 21.58
CA PRO A 62 -10.99 -11.87 22.90
C PRO A 62 -9.55 -11.38 23.15
N ALA A 63 -8.56 -11.94 22.45
CA ALA A 63 -7.16 -11.55 22.60
C ALA A 63 -6.90 -10.08 22.22
N MET A 64 -7.66 -9.53 21.26
CA MET A 64 -7.54 -8.12 20.85
C MET A 64 -8.02 -7.12 21.92
N ALA A 65 -9.01 -7.50 22.72
CA ALA A 65 -9.49 -6.66 23.81
C ALA A 65 -8.45 -6.63 24.94
N LEU A 66 -7.95 -7.80 25.36
CA LEU A 66 -7.01 -7.89 26.48
C LEU A 66 -5.71 -7.12 26.24
N GLY A 67 -5.15 -7.16 25.03
CA GLY A 67 -3.91 -6.44 24.72
C GLY A 67 -4.04 -4.92 24.80
N LYS A 68 -5.04 -4.33 24.12
CA LYS A 68 -5.22 -2.88 24.08
C LYS A 68 -5.64 -2.31 25.44
N TRP A 69 -6.50 -3.02 26.18
CA TRP A 69 -6.96 -2.57 27.49
C TRP A 69 -5.87 -2.65 28.55
N ASN A 70 -4.99 -3.67 28.51
CA ASN A 70 -3.88 -3.76 29.47
C ASN A 70 -2.89 -2.60 29.35
N PHE A 71 -2.59 -2.12 28.14
CA PHE A 71 -1.71 -0.96 27.97
C PHE A 71 -2.38 0.36 28.37
N ILE A 72 -3.68 0.51 28.13
CA ILE A 72 -4.47 1.65 28.62
C ILE A 72 -4.51 1.64 30.15
N ILE A 73 -4.73 0.48 30.78
CA ILE A 73 -4.74 0.33 32.24
C ILE A 73 -3.36 0.63 32.82
N LEU A 74 -2.28 0.14 32.23
CA LEU A 74 -0.91 0.49 32.65
C LEU A 74 -0.63 1.99 32.52
N GLY A 75 -1.08 2.61 31.42
CA GLY A 75 -1.01 4.06 31.23
C GLY A 75 -1.81 4.83 32.28
N LEU A 76 -3.02 4.37 32.61
CA LEU A 76 -3.85 4.96 33.66
C LEU A 76 -3.21 4.80 35.04
N VAL A 77 -2.66 3.63 35.38
CA VAL A 77 -1.94 3.39 36.64
C VAL A 77 -0.72 4.32 36.75
N ALA A 78 0.00 4.55 35.66
CA ALA A 78 1.08 5.52 35.56
C ALA A 78 0.59 6.97 35.82
N VAL A 79 -0.51 7.39 35.18
CA VAL A 79 -1.12 8.71 35.36
C VAL A 79 -1.66 8.90 36.79
N PHE A 80 -2.28 7.89 37.38
CA PHE A 80 -2.76 7.93 38.76
C PHE A 80 -1.59 7.94 39.76
N SER A 81 -0.51 7.23 39.47
CA SER A 81 0.73 7.30 40.25
C SER A 81 1.37 8.70 40.18
N PHE A 82 1.31 9.35 39.02
CA PHE A 82 1.71 10.75 38.84
C PHE A 82 0.84 11.73 39.66
N LEU A 83 -0.49 11.59 39.64
CA LEU A 83 -1.41 12.40 40.44
C LEU A 83 -1.20 12.21 41.96
N ALA A 84 -0.90 10.99 42.40
CA ALA A 84 -0.57 10.68 43.79
C ALA A 84 0.75 11.32 44.24
N VAL A 85 1.76 11.39 43.37
CA VAL A 85 3.04 12.06 43.65
C VAL A 85 2.89 13.59 43.66
N ALA A 86 2.08 14.16 42.76
CA ALA A 86 1.81 15.59 42.70
C ALA A 86 1.12 16.12 43.99
N THR A 87 0.32 15.28 44.64
CA THR A 87 -0.41 15.62 45.88
C THR A 87 0.40 15.42 47.17
N ALA A 88 1.55 14.73 47.14
CA ALA A 88 2.39 14.45 48.33
C ALA A 88 3.06 15.71 48.93
N LYS A 89 3.11 15.90 50.26
CA LYS A 89 3.48 17.17 50.94
C LYS A 89 4.96 17.66 50.82
N ILE A 90 5.87 16.95 50.17
CA ILE A 90 7.32 17.26 50.15
C ILE A 90 7.67 18.22 48.99
N LYS A 91 7.72 19.53 49.25
CA LYS A 91 7.80 20.58 48.21
C LYS A 91 9.04 20.55 47.29
N ARG A 92 10.20 20.07 47.74
CA ARG A 92 11.49 20.26 47.02
C ARG A 92 11.71 19.28 45.85
N TYR A 93 11.03 18.13 45.83
CA TYR A 93 11.24 17.09 44.82
C TYR A 93 9.98 16.72 44.02
N LYS A 94 8.82 17.37 44.25
CA LYS A 94 7.57 17.00 43.56
C LYS A 94 7.67 17.11 42.04
N ILE A 95 8.24 18.21 41.54
CA ILE A 95 8.37 18.44 40.10
C ILE A 95 9.32 17.39 39.50
N LEU A 96 10.45 17.12 40.17
CA LEU A 96 11.40 16.10 39.73
C LEU A 96 10.76 14.70 39.70
N LEU A 97 10.04 14.31 40.76
CA LEU A 97 9.35 13.01 40.81
C LEU A 97 8.21 12.91 39.78
N ALA A 98 7.50 14.01 39.54
CA ALA A 98 6.46 14.09 38.50
C ALA A 98 7.07 13.93 37.09
N VAL A 99 8.18 14.61 36.82
CA VAL A 99 8.92 14.48 35.55
C VAL A 99 9.49 13.06 35.38
N LEU A 100 10.11 12.50 36.42
CA LEU A 100 10.64 11.14 36.39
C LEU A 100 9.53 10.10 36.20
N GLY A 101 8.40 10.27 36.88
CA GLY A 101 7.22 9.41 36.72
C GLY A 101 6.66 9.48 35.29
N PHE A 102 6.57 10.68 34.71
CA PHE A 102 6.15 10.86 33.33
C PHE A 102 7.12 10.18 32.34
N ILE A 103 8.43 10.36 32.51
CA ILE A 103 9.46 9.70 31.69
C ILE A 103 9.35 8.18 31.82
N LEU A 104 9.24 7.65 33.04
CA LEU A 104 9.11 6.22 33.28
C LEU A 104 7.85 5.65 32.62
N SER A 105 6.73 6.36 32.71
CA SER A 105 5.46 5.97 32.07
C SER A 105 5.60 5.91 30.55
N PHE A 106 6.27 6.90 29.96
CA PHE A 106 6.55 6.91 28.53
C PHE A 106 7.45 5.75 28.11
N LEU A 107 8.50 5.44 28.90
CA LEU A 107 9.39 4.31 28.64
C LEU A 107 8.66 2.96 28.73
N VAL A 108 7.77 2.78 29.70
CA VAL A 108 6.95 1.57 29.84
C VAL A 108 6.01 1.40 28.65
N LEU A 109 5.33 2.48 28.22
CA LEU A 109 4.47 2.46 27.04
C LEU A 109 5.27 2.14 25.77
N GLU A 110 6.41 2.78 25.58
CA GLU A 110 7.31 2.53 24.44
C GLU A 110 7.79 1.07 24.42
N PHE A 111 8.21 0.52 25.57
CA PHE A 111 8.60 -0.88 25.68
C PHE A 111 7.45 -1.83 25.38
N GLY A 112 6.25 -1.52 25.89
CA GLY A 112 5.03 -2.25 25.59
C GLY A 112 4.70 -2.30 24.11
N PHE A 113 4.74 -1.15 23.43
CA PHE A 113 4.53 -1.09 21.98
C PHE A 113 5.63 -1.82 21.20
N ARG A 114 6.90 -1.76 21.64
CA ARG A 114 7.98 -2.52 21.02
C ARG A 114 7.75 -4.03 21.08
N ILE A 115 7.33 -4.54 22.24
CA ILE A 115 6.95 -5.96 22.37
C ILE A 115 5.75 -6.26 21.47
N TYR A 116 4.70 -5.45 21.53
CA TYR A 116 3.50 -5.64 20.70
C TYR A 116 3.85 -5.76 19.22
N TYR A 117 4.58 -4.80 18.66
CA TYR A 117 4.98 -4.84 17.26
C TYR A 117 5.93 -5.99 16.97
N PHE A 118 6.89 -6.28 17.84
CA PHE A 118 7.82 -7.40 17.65
C PHE A 118 7.10 -8.76 17.55
N VAL A 119 6.12 -9.00 18.42
CA VAL A 119 5.31 -10.24 18.41
C VAL A 119 4.50 -10.35 17.11
N HIS A 120 3.87 -9.26 16.66
CA HIS A 120 3.10 -9.21 15.41
C HIS A 120 4.00 -9.36 14.17
N GLU A 121 5.16 -8.71 14.14
CA GLU A 121 6.12 -8.79 13.03
C GLU A 121 6.73 -10.19 12.89
N ARG A 122 6.90 -10.92 14.00
CA ARG A 122 7.35 -12.32 14.01
C ARG A 122 6.22 -13.33 13.85
N GLN A 123 4.97 -12.85 13.70
CA GLN A 123 3.76 -13.67 13.64
C GLN A 123 3.64 -14.69 14.77
N TRP A 124 4.18 -14.35 15.95
CA TRP A 124 4.07 -15.22 17.11
C TRP A 124 2.60 -15.39 17.49
N PHE A 125 2.23 -16.61 17.85
CA PHE A 125 0.85 -16.99 18.17
C PHE A 125 -0.14 -16.77 17.00
N GLY A 126 0.34 -16.75 15.74
CA GLY A 126 -0.50 -16.57 14.56
C GLY A 126 -1.02 -15.14 14.37
N LEU A 127 -0.41 -14.16 15.04
CA LEU A 127 -0.79 -12.76 14.93
C LEU A 127 -0.29 -12.15 13.61
N SER A 128 -1.18 -11.51 12.84
CA SER A 128 -0.80 -10.85 11.58
C SER A 128 0.06 -9.60 11.82
N PRO A 129 1.02 -9.27 10.93
CA PRO A 129 1.68 -7.98 10.94
C PRO A 129 0.65 -6.83 10.89
N VAL A 130 0.90 -5.76 11.63
CA VAL A 130 -0.06 -4.64 11.80
C VAL A 130 0.42 -3.33 11.16
N ARG A 131 1.62 -3.33 10.59
CA ARG A 131 2.27 -2.17 9.97
C ARG A 131 3.34 -2.61 8.98
N THR A 132 3.64 -1.72 8.04
CA THR A 132 4.78 -1.88 7.13
C THR A 132 6.10 -1.79 7.92
N THR A 133 7.01 -2.73 7.68
CA THR A 133 8.38 -2.72 8.24
C THR A 133 9.44 -2.39 7.20
N LEU A 134 9.04 -2.22 5.93
CA LEU A 134 9.93 -1.78 4.86
C LEU A 134 10.35 -0.34 5.06
N SER A 135 11.61 -0.07 4.73
CA SER A 135 12.18 1.27 4.71
C SER A 135 12.07 1.87 3.33
N PHE A 136 11.66 3.14 3.27
CA PHE A 136 11.59 3.92 2.05
C PHE A 136 12.52 5.12 2.16
N TYR A 137 13.10 5.53 1.04
CA TYR A 137 13.86 6.76 0.91
C TYR A 137 13.26 7.64 -0.18
N ASP A 138 13.57 8.93 -0.11
CA ASP A 138 13.17 9.91 -1.12
C ASP A 138 14.15 9.88 -2.28
N ASN A 139 13.66 9.49 -3.47
CA ASN A 139 14.44 9.43 -4.69
C ASN A 139 14.13 10.66 -5.55
N ASP A 140 15.16 11.48 -5.77
CA ASP A 140 15.08 12.74 -6.54
C ASP A 140 14.63 12.57 -8.00
N ILE A 141 14.54 11.34 -8.53
CA ILE A 141 14.18 11.07 -9.93
C ILE A 141 12.71 10.68 -10.09
N PHE A 142 12.10 10.00 -9.12
CA PHE A 142 10.75 9.46 -9.29
C PHE A 142 9.90 9.44 -8.02
N GLY A 143 10.40 10.01 -6.91
CA GLY A 143 9.68 10.06 -5.64
C GLY A 143 10.06 8.94 -4.67
N SER A 144 9.09 8.29 -4.05
CA SER A 144 9.37 7.30 -2.99
C SER A 144 9.97 6.01 -3.55
N ALA A 145 11.05 5.50 -2.95
CA ALA A 145 11.70 4.26 -3.35
C ALA A 145 11.95 3.34 -2.14
N LEU A 146 11.88 2.02 -2.35
CA LEU A 146 12.29 1.05 -1.34
C LEU A 146 13.82 1.07 -1.17
N SER A 147 14.30 1.06 0.06
CA SER A 147 15.73 0.84 0.34
C SER A 147 16.20 -0.50 -0.26
N PRO A 148 17.37 -0.56 -0.94
CA PRO A 148 17.87 -1.81 -1.50
C PRO A 148 18.24 -2.86 -0.45
N SER A 149 18.30 -4.12 -0.87
CA SER A 149 18.80 -5.26 -0.07
C SER A 149 18.14 -5.37 1.31
N GLN A 150 16.81 -5.24 1.35
CA GLN A 150 16.03 -5.38 2.57
C GLN A 150 14.93 -6.42 2.41
N GLU A 151 14.40 -6.85 3.55
CA GLU A 151 13.19 -7.66 3.62
C GLU A 151 12.27 -7.15 4.72
N GLY A 152 10.96 -7.17 4.47
CA GLY A 152 9.99 -6.54 5.35
C GLY A 152 8.57 -6.98 5.09
N TRP A 153 7.68 -6.63 6.01
CA TRP A 153 6.26 -6.69 5.77
C TRP A 153 5.81 -5.42 5.07
N PHE A 154 5.01 -5.56 4.02
CA PHE A 154 4.15 -4.50 3.52
C PHE A 154 2.75 -4.73 4.09
N VAL A 155 2.21 -3.71 4.75
CA VAL A 155 0.85 -3.68 5.29
C VAL A 155 0.25 -2.32 4.91
N PRO A 156 -0.76 -2.28 4.03
CA PRO A 156 -1.42 -1.03 3.65
C PRO A 156 -2.21 -0.46 4.83
N ASP A 157 -2.59 0.81 4.74
CA ASP A 157 -3.33 1.50 5.81
C ASP A 157 -4.72 0.89 6.07
N SER A 158 -5.36 0.36 5.02
CA SER A 158 -6.62 -0.41 5.12
C SER A 158 -6.47 -1.72 5.91
N LYS A 159 -5.25 -2.27 5.99
CA LYS A 159 -4.93 -3.59 6.57
C LYS A 159 -5.67 -4.74 5.91
N GLU A 160 -6.07 -4.56 4.65
CA GLU A 160 -6.81 -5.55 3.89
C GLU A 160 -5.97 -6.81 3.59
N TYR A 161 -4.66 -6.64 3.41
CA TYR A 161 -3.70 -7.71 3.22
C TYR A 161 -2.40 -7.40 3.96
N PHE A 162 -1.50 -8.37 4.00
CA PHE A 162 -0.11 -8.16 4.36
C PHE A 162 0.75 -9.13 3.56
N THR A 163 1.91 -8.67 3.10
CA THR A 163 2.78 -9.47 2.24
C THR A 163 4.22 -9.32 2.68
N ARG A 164 4.97 -10.42 2.67
CA ARG A 164 6.42 -10.38 2.87
C ARG A 164 7.06 -9.94 1.55
N ILE A 165 7.85 -8.89 1.61
CA ILE A 165 8.54 -8.29 0.47
C ILE A 165 10.04 -8.42 0.67
N GLU A 166 10.70 -8.95 -0.34
CA GLU A 166 12.16 -8.91 -0.50
C GLU A 166 12.48 -7.89 -1.58
N VAL A 167 13.51 -7.07 -1.35
CA VAL A 167 13.94 -6.01 -2.26
C VAL A 167 15.36 -6.29 -2.68
N ASN A 168 15.57 -6.39 -4.00
CA ASN A 168 16.89 -6.66 -4.57
C ASN A 168 17.89 -5.52 -4.35
N SER A 169 19.14 -5.78 -4.70
CA SER A 169 20.27 -4.84 -4.60
C SER A 169 20.10 -3.58 -5.44
N HIS A 170 19.20 -3.59 -6.43
CA HIS A 170 18.84 -2.41 -7.24
C HIS A 170 17.61 -1.64 -6.70
N GLY A 171 17.02 -2.07 -5.59
CA GLY A 171 15.89 -1.37 -4.94
C GLY A 171 14.50 -1.76 -5.44
N TRP A 172 14.37 -2.84 -6.20
CA TRP A 172 13.09 -3.32 -6.74
C TRP A 172 12.61 -4.56 -5.97
N PRO A 173 11.30 -4.69 -5.71
CA PRO A 173 10.77 -5.87 -5.04
C PRO A 173 10.69 -7.05 -6.03
N ASP A 174 11.81 -7.48 -6.57
CA ASP A 174 11.95 -8.61 -7.50
C ASP A 174 13.17 -9.43 -7.09
N VAL A 175 13.46 -10.50 -7.84
CA VAL A 175 14.73 -11.22 -7.71
C VAL A 175 15.91 -10.36 -8.17
N GLU A 176 17.13 -10.82 -7.90
CA GLU A 176 18.34 -10.16 -8.41
C GLU A 176 18.44 -10.28 -9.93
N HIS A 177 18.79 -9.17 -10.58
CA HIS A 177 18.97 -9.10 -12.03
C HIS A 177 20.28 -8.37 -12.35
N SER A 178 21.11 -8.95 -13.23
CA SER A 178 22.35 -8.31 -13.69
C SER A 178 22.07 -7.26 -14.75
N TYR A 179 22.77 -6.12 -14.69
CA TYR A 179 22.80 -5.17 -15.80
C TYR A 179 23.48 -5.77 -17.04
N GLU A 180 24.46 -6.65 -16.85
CA GLU A 180 25.03 -7.42 -17.93
C GLU A 180 23.98 -8.40 -18.44
N LYS A 181 23.74 -8.35 -19.75
CA LYS A 181 22.80 -9.23 -20.43
C LYS A 181 23.55 -10.46 -20.90
N PRO A 182 23.21 -11.67 -20.44
CA PRO A 182 23.81 -12.88 -20.97
C PRO A 182 23.51 -13.04 -22.46
N ASP A 183 24.43 -13.68 -23.18
CA ASP A 183 24.23 -14.03 -24.58
C ASP A 183 23.01 -14.95 -24.72
N GLU A 184 22.33 -14.87 -25.87
CA GLU A 184 21.14 -15.68 -26.22
C GLU A 184 19.89 -15.49 -25.33
N ILE A 185 19.92 -14.61 -24.32
CA ILE A 185 18.75 -14.26 -23.52
C ILE A 185 17.98 -13.12 -24.17
N TYR A 186 16.65 -13.29 -24.30
CA TYR A 186 15.74 -12.21 -24.67
C TYR A 186 15.19 -11.55 -23.40
N ARG A 187 15.42 -10.24 -23.23
CA ARG A 187 15.08 -9.53 -22.00
C ARG A 187 13.87 -8.63 -22.18
N ILE A 188 12.83 -8.89 -21.39
CA ILE A 188 11.60 -8.10 -21.32
C ILE A 188 11.65 -7.27 -20.04
N LEU A 189 11.59 -5.95 -20.20
CA LEU A 189 11.46 -5.02 -19.09
C LEU A 189 10.00 -4.57 -18.97
N ILE A 190 9.41 -4.75 -17.80
CA ILE A 190 8.07 -4.27 -17.49
C ILE A 190 8.19 -3.06 -16.57
N ILE A 191 7.68 -1.91 -16.99
CA ILE A 191 7.63 -0.69 -16.18
C ILE A 191 6.17 -0.35 -15.86
N GLY A 192 5.92 0.22 -14.68
CA GLY A 192 4.58 0.66 -14.30
C GLY A 192 4.53 1.18 -12.87
N ASP A 193 3.32 1.23 -12.33
CA ASP A 193 3.02 1.81 -11.02
C ASP A 193 2.96 0.74 -9.91
N SER A 194 2.07 0.92 -8.92
CA SER A 194 1.84 -0.05 -7.84
C SER A 194 1.34 -1.40 -8.33
N PHE A 195 0.70 -1.50 -9.50
CA PHE A 195 0.25 -2.78 -10.05
C PHE A 195 1.39 -3.62 -10.62
N VAL A 196 2.48 -2.97 -11.06
CA VAL A 196 3.73 -3.65 -11.40
C VAL A 196 4.56 -3.93 -10.15
N GLU A 197 4.53 -3.04 -9.15
CA GLU A 197 5.17 -3.31 -7.85
C GLU A 197 4.50 -4.50 -7.13
N ASN A 198 3.19 -4.64 -7.31
CA ASN A 198 2.31 -5.76 -6.92
C ASN A 198 2.59 -6.30 -5.50
N THR A 199 2.67 -5.41 -4.52
CA THR A 199 2.92 -5.76 -3.11
C THR A 199 1.75 -6.51 -2.47
N GLN A 200 0.61 -6.63 -3.15
CA GLN A 200 -0.59 -7.33 -2.70
C GLN A 200 -0.41 -8.84 -2.69
N VAL A 201 0.47 -9.37 -3.55
CA VAL A 201 0.70 -10.81 -3.71
C VAL A 201 2.16 -11.17 -3.47
N PRO A 202 2.43 -12.38 -2.95
CA PRO A 202 3.79 -12.92 -2.84
C PRO A 202 4.53 -12.87 -4.18
N LEU A 203 5.85 -12.65 -4.14
CA LEU A 203 6.68 -12.42 -5.33
C LEU A 203 6.49 -13.51 -6.40
N GLU A 204 6.50 -14.78 -6.00
CA GLU A 204 6.35 -15.93 -6.89
C GLU A 204 5.00 -15.96 -7.61
N LYS A 205 3.99 -15.27 -7.07
CA LYS A 205 2.65 -15.19 -7.64
C LYS A 205 2.37 -13.89 -8.39
N ARG A 206 3.34 -12.99 -8.51
CA ARG A 206 3.19 -11.77 -9.31
C ARG A 206 3.18 -12.10 -10.79
N PHE A 207 2.36 -11.38 -11.56
CA PHE A 207 2.11 -11.68 -12.97
C PHE A 207 3.41 -11.78 -13.79
N PHE A 208 4.40 -10.93 -13.52
CA PHE A 208 5.67 -10.94 -14.24
C PHE A 208 6.55 -12.15 -13.88
N ARG A 209 6.42 -12.73 -12.68
CA ARG A 209 7.05 -14.01 -12.31
C ARG A 209 6.31 -15.20 -12.88
N GLN A 210 4.99 -15.11 -13.06
CA GLN A 210 4.22 -16.12 -13.79
C GLN A 210 4.63 -16.12 -15.26
N LEU A 211 4.63 -14.94 -15.88
CA LEU A 211 5.10 -14.73 -17.26
C LEU A 211 6.51 -15.25 -17.47
N GLN A 212 7.45 -14.99 -16.55
CA GLN A 212 8.80 -15.57 -16.59
C GLN A 212 8.79 -17.10 -16.66
N ARG A 213 7.93 -17.75 -15.86
CA ARG A 213 7.82 -19.22 -15.91
C ARG A 213 7.27 -19.65 -17.27
N ASP A 214 6.23 -18.97 -17.74
CA ASP A 214 5.48 -19.36 -18.95
C ASP A 214 6.30 -19.18 -20.22
N LEU A 215 7.10 -18.12 -20.29
CA LEU A 215 7.99 -17.84 -21.41
C LEU A 215 9.26 -18.70 -21.43
N GLY A 216 9.67 -19.29 -20.29
CA GLY A 216 10.79 -20.21 -20.19
C GLY A 216 12.16 -19.55 -20.00
N GLN A 217 13.22 -20.38 -19.95
CA GLN A 217 14.56 -19.96 -19.48
C GLN A 217 15.34 -19.06 -20.46
N LYS A 218 14.97 -19.03 -21.75
CA LYS A 218 15.61 -18.16 -22.74
C LYS A 218 15.12 -16.71 -22.68
N ILE A 219 14.13 -16.45 -21.84
CA ILE A 219 13.54 -15.13 -21.65
C ILE A 219 13.79 -14.71 -20.22
N GLU A 220 14.22 -13.47 -20.02
CA GLU A 220 14.34 -12.85 -18.71
C GLU A 220 13.31 -11.74 -18.59
N VAL A 221 12.42 -11.83 -17.61
CA VAL A 221 11.44 -10.79 -17.29
C VAL A 221 11.89 -10.03 -16.06
N ILE A 222 12.00 -8.71 -16.19
CA ILE A 222 12.42 -7.78 -15.14
C ILE A 222 11.28 -6.78 -14.90
N ALA A 223 10.83 -6.62 -13.65
CA ALA A 223 9.76 -5.66 -13.33
C ALA A 223 10.29 -4.46 -12.51
N LEU A 224 10.08 -3.25 -13.03
CA LEU A 224 10.37 -1.98 -12.37
C LEU A 224 9.06 -1.23 -12.11
N GLY A 225 8.30 -1.73 -11.13
CA GLY A 225 7.08 -1.09 -10.64
C GLY A 225 7.33 -0.24 -9.41
N ARG A 226 6.58 0.86 -9.27
CA ARG A 226 6.61 1.67 -8.06
C ARG A 226 5.25 2.29 -7.72
N GLY A 227 4.78 2.09 -6.50
CA GLY A 227 3.55 2.71 -6.03
C GLY A 227 3.65 4.23 -5.94
N ASN A 228 2.48 4.88 -6.10
CA ASN A 228 2.36 6.33 -6.17
C ASN A 228 3.21 6.97 -7.29
N THR A 229 3.32 6.27 -8.42
CA THR A 229 3.96 6.77 -9.64
C THR A 229 2.98 6.66 -10.81
N GLY A 230 3.13 7.55 -11.79
CA GLY A 230 2.39 7.48 -13.06
C GLY A 230 3.31 7.62 -14.27
N THR A 231 2.76 7.98 -15.43
CA THR A 231 3.51 7.97 -16.70
C THR A 231 4.80 8.79 -16.67
N ALA A 232 4.81 9.94 -15.99
CA ALA A 232 6.00 10.78 -15.84
C ALA A 232 7.15 10.06 -15.14
N GLN A 233 6.85 9.42 -14.01
CA GLN A 233 7.83 8.68 -13.24
C GLN A 233 8.22 7.36 -13.92
N GLN A 234 7.28 6.68 -14.58
CA GLN A 234 7.58 5.47 -15.38
C GLN A 234 8.59 5.80 -16.50
N TYR A 235 8.43 6.93 -17.21
CA TYR A 235 9.40 7.44 -18.18
C TYR A 235 10.79 7.69 -17.54
N LEU A 236 10.83 8.32 -16.37
CA LEU A 236 12.07 8.60 -15.65
C LEU A 236 12.74 7.31 -15.13
N ILE A 237 11.96 6.33 -14.68
CA ILE A 237 12.44 5.00 -14.27
C ILE A 237 13.07 4.28 -15.45
N LEU A 238 12.41 4.24 -16.61
CA LEU A 238 12.97 3.64 -17.82
C LEU A 238 14.31 4.28 -18.17
N LYS A 239 14.34 5.61 -18.30
CA LYS A 239 15.51 6.36 -18.76
C LYS A 239 16.72 6.21 -17.83
N ASN A 240 16.50 6.26 -16.52
CA ASN A 240 17.58 6.32 -15.54
C ASN A 240 17.98 4.94 -14.98
N PHE A 241 17.10 3.95 -15.06
CA PHE A 241 17.29 2.63 -14.46
C PHE A 241 17.01 1.49 -15.46
N GLY A 242 15.86 1.53 -16.13
CA GLY A 242 15.41 0.46 -17.02
C GLY A 242 16.36 0.14 -18.16
N LEU A 243 16.82 1.15 -18.90
CA LEU A 243 17.67 0.95 -20.08
C LEU A 243 19.07 0.40 -19.75
N LYS A 244 19.52 0.50 -18.49
CA LYS A 244 20.79 -0.12 -18.05
C LYS A 244 20.77 -1.64 -18.17
N TYR A 245 19.58 -2.24 -18.10
CA TYR A 245 19.40 -3.68 -18.32
C TYR A 245 19.41 -4.06 -19.80
N LYS A 246 19.64 -3.16 -20.77
CA LYS A 246 19.70 -3.52 -22.20
C LYS A 246 18.51 -4.41 -22.67
N PRO A 247 17.26 -4.01 -22.40
CA PRO A 247 16.11 -4.82 -22.78
C PRO A 247 16.02 -5.01 -24.30
N ASP A 248 15.38 -6.08 -24.75
CA ASP A 248 14.94 -6.24 -26.15
C ASP A 248 13.50 -5.76 -26.35
N MET A 249 12.73 -5.71 -25.27
CA MET A 249 11.36 -5.22 -25.25
C MET A 249 11.07 -4.51 -23.94
N VAL A 250 10.36 -3.38 -24.02
CA VAL A 250 9.79 -2.67 -22.88
C VAL A 250 8.27 -2.76 -22.98
N ILE A 251 7.65 -3.27 -21.93
CA ILE A 251 6.21 -3.23 -21.71
C ILE A 251 5.94 -2.14 -20.68
N GLN A 252 5.22 -1.10 -21.08
CA GLN A 252 4.69 -0.11 -20.14
C GLN A 252 3.27 -0.51 -19.76
N MET A 253 3.07 -0.82 -18.48
CA MET A 253 1.75 -1.07 -17.90
C MET A 253 1.14 0.28 -17.51
N PHE A 254 0.01 0.61 -18.12
CA PHE A 254 -0.69 1.87 -17.94
C PHE A 254 -1.98 1.67 -17.18
N PHE A 255 -2.08 2.26 -15.99
CA PHE A 255 -3.30 2.17 -15.18
C PHE A 255 -4.20 3.37 -15.45
N GLU A 256 -5.39 3.10 -15.98
CA GLU A 256 -6.30 4.14 -16.48
C GLU A 256 -6.75 5.15 -15.41
N ALA A 257 -6.95 4.69 -14.17
CA ALA A 257 -7.54 5.54 -13.12
C ALA A 257 -6.56 6.57 -12.52
N ASN A 258 -5.26 6.29 -12.48
CA ASN A 258 -4.26 7.17 -11.85
C ASN A 258 -3.22 7.75 -12.83
N ASP A 259 -2.80 7.06 -13.89
CA ASP A 259 -1.61 7.46 -14.66
C ASP A 259 -1.80 8.83 -15.32
N VAL A 260 -3.01 9.13 -15.78
CA VAL A 260 -3.40 10.45 -16.29
C VAL A 260 -3.32 11.49 -15.17
N LYS A 261 -4.02 11.23 -14.06
CA LYS A 261 -4.10 12.12 -12.90
C LYS A 261 -2.71 12.46 -12.34
N ASN A 262 -1.82 11.47 -12.30
CA ASN A 262 -0.45 11.57 -11.78
C ASN A 262 0.45 12.48 -12.62
N ASN A 263 0.04 12.82 -13.84
CA ASN A 263 0.76 13.79 -14.66
C ASN A 263 0.34 15.25 -14.39
N SER A 264 -0.61 15.50 -13.47
CA SER A 264 -1.03 16.85 -13.07
C SER A 264 -0.69 17.14 -11.60
N PRO A 265 0.11 18.19 -11.30
CA PRO A 265 0.37 18.60 -9.92
C PRO A 265 -0.90 19.09 -9.20
N VAL A 266 -1.89 19.58 -9.95
CA VAL A 266 -3.18 20.04 -9.39
C VAL A 266 -4.01 18.84 -8.94
N LEU A 267 -4.06 17.78 -9.75
CA LEU A 267 -4.88 16.61 -9.45
C LEU A 267 -4.21 15.67 -8.44
N GLN A 268 -2.90 15.45 -8.55
CA GLN A 268 -2.15 14.58 -7.67
C GLN A 268 -1.81 15.23 -6.32
N ASN A 269 -1.66 16.55 -6.30
CA ASN A 269 -1.42 17.35 -5.09
C ASN A 269 -0.23 16.87 -4.23
N ASP A 270 0.83 16.36 -4.88
CA ASP A 270 2.09 16.03 -4.21
C ASP A 270 3.21 16.90 -4.80
N PRO A 271 3.68 17.96 -4.10
CA PRO A 271 4.66 18.90 -4.64
C PRO A 271 6.10 18.34 -4.69
N TYR A 272 6.29 17.08 -4.30
CA TYR A 272 7.58 16.41 -4.26
C TYR A 272 7.79 15.43 -5.41
N LEU A 273 6.75 15.17 -6.22
CA LEU A 273 6.88 14.35 -7.40
C LEU A 273 7.37 15.19 -8.59
N PRO A 274 8.17 14.60 -9.50
CA PRO A 274 8.51 15.25 -10.75
C PRO A 274 7.30 15.23 -11.67
N TYR A 275 6.91 16.41 -12.18
CA TYR A 275 5.86 16.57 -13.17
C TYR A 275 6.43 17.16 -14.46
N PHE A 276 5.66 17.07 -15.54
CA PHE A 276 6.03 17.69 -16.81
C PHE A 276 4.92 18.62 -17.29
N SER A 277 5.31 19.64 -18.04
CA SER A 277 4.41 20.45 -18.85
C SER A 277 4.87 20.48 -20.30
N LEU A 278 3.97 20.86 -21.19
CA LEU A 278 4.30 21.16 -22.58
C LEU A 278 4.65 22.65 -22.69
N ASN A 279 5.81 22.96 -23.25
CA ASN A 279 6.16 24.33 -23.60
C ASN A 279 5.44 24.79 -24.89
N GLU A 280 5.65 26.05 -25.30
CA GLU A 280 5.03 26.65 -26.49
C GLU A 280 5.28 25.86 -27.79
N ASN A 281 6.35 25.05 -27.84
CA ASN A 281 6.71 24.21 -28.97
C ASN A 281 6.22 22.76 -28.83
N GLY A 282 5.39 22.45 -27.82
CA GLY A 282 4.88 21.11 -27.55
C GLY A 282 5.95 20.11 -27.04
N LYS A 283 7.07 20.61 -26.49
CA LYS A 283 8.12 19.77 -25.89
C LYS A 283 7.93 19.66 -24.38
N LEU A 284 8.19 18.46 -23.84
CA LEU A 284 8.18 18.22 -22.40
C LEU A 284 9.26 19.05 -21.71
N THR A 285 8.85 19.74 -20.66
CA THR A 285 9.73 20.43 -19.71
C THR A 285 9.39 19.91 -18.33
N GLU A 286 10.39 19.43 -17.61
CA GLU A 286 10.22 19.02 -16.21
C GLU A 286 9.95 20.24 -15.35
N LEU A 287 8.95 20.16 -14.49
CA LEU A 287 8.58 21.21 -13.57
C LEU A 287 9.46 21.15 -12.31
N PRO A 288 9.84 22.30 -11.73
CA PRO A 288 10.51 22.32 -10.44
C PRO A 288 9.65 21.63 -9.38
N HIS A 289 10.27 20.76 -8.59
CA HIS A 289 9.63 20.07 -7.47
C HIS A 289 10.54 20.16 -6.23
N GLY A 290 9.93 20.10 -5.05
CA GLY A 290 10.70 20.12 -3.79
C GLY A 290 11.27 18.74 -3.48
N LYS A 291 12.28 18.67 -2.62
CA LYS A 291 12.75 17.40 -2.04
C LYS A 291 12.10 17.16 -0.68
N ARG A 292 11.62 15.94 -0.40
CA ARG A 292 11.02 15.62 0.91
C ARG A 292 12.07 15.69 2.02
N SER A 293 13.33 15.41 1.69
CA SER A 293 14.49 15.53 2.58
C SER A 293 14.73 16.97 3.09
N GLU A 294 14.33 17.98 2.33
CA GLU A 294 14.51 19.42 2.65
C GLU A 294 13.40 19.99 3.56
N ARG A 295 12.45 19.16 4.02
CA ARG A 295 11.40 19.61 4.94
C ARG A 295 12.01 20.15 6.24
N LYS A 296 11.69 21.40 6.59
CA LYS A 296 12.03 22.01 7.89
C LYS A 296 11.55 21.09 9.04
N LEU A 297 12.41 20.87 10.03
CA LEU A 297 12.22 19.95 11.17
C LEU A 297 12.19 18.45 10.81
N SER A 298 12.67 18.03 9.63
CA SER A 298 12.74 16.60 9.24
C SER A 298 13.46 15.76 10.30
N VAL A 299 14.68 16.14 10.69
CA VAL A 299 15.48 15.41 11.68
C VAL A 299 14.75 15.22 13.02
N LEU A 300 14.11 16.27 13.55
CA LEU A 300 13.36 16.16 14.80
C LEU A 300 12.10 15.30 14.63
N LYS A 301 11.37 15.45 13.52
CA LYS A 301 10.22 14.60 13.20
C LYS A 301 10.63 13.14 13.00
N ASP A 302 11.76 12.88 12.39
CA ASP A 302 12.28 11.54 12.12
C ASP A 302 12.80 10.88 13.40
N LEU A 303 13.42 11.65 14.30
CA LEU A 303 13.76 11.19 15.65
C LEU A 303 12.50 10.88 16.47
N ILE A 304 11.48 11.74 16.40
CA ILE A 304 10.22 11.54 17.11
C ILE A 304 9.45 10.31 16.56
N LYS A 305 9.47 10.10 15.24
CA LYS A 305 8.88 8.91 14.59
C LYS A 305 9.57 7.59 14.97
N LYS A 306 10.77 7.60 15.54
CA LYS A 306 11.43 6.38 16.08
C LYS A 306 10.74 5.85 17.34
N PHE A 307 9.92 6.66 18.01
CA PHE A 307 9.09 6.23 19.13
C PHE A 307 7.78 5.64 18.62
N ARG A 308 7.47 4.43 19.09
CA ARG A 308 6.26 3.68 18.72
C ARG A 308 4.99 4.37 19.20
N VAL A 309 5.07 5.07 20.32
CA VAL A 309 3.98 5.91 20.81
C VAL A 309 3.62 6.99 19.80
N THR A 310 4.61 7.61 19.15
CA THR A 310 4.36 8.65 18.14
C THR A 310 3.75 8.07 16.87
N GLU A 311 4.24 6.92 16.40
CA GLU A 311 3.66 6.20 15.27
C GLU A 311 2.16 5.92 15.50
N PHE A 312 1.80 5.45 16.71
CA PHE A 312 0.42 5.23 17.11
C PHE A 312 -0.43 6.52 17.13
N LEU A 313 0.12 7.63 17.65
CA LEU A 313 -0.58 8.91 17.66
C LEU A 313 -0.77 9.50 16.26
N LEU A 314 0.21 9.32 15.36
CA LEU A 314 0.10 9.73 13.96
C LEU A 314 -0.97 8.91 13.23
N PHE A 315 -1.03 7.61 13.48
CA PHE A 315 -2.11 6.75 12.97
C PHE A 315 -3.50 7.25 13.40
N LEU A 316 -3.67 7.63 14.68
CA LEU A 316 -4.95 8.19 15.17
C LEU A 316 -5.28 9.54 14.51
N ARG A 317 -4.27 10.38 14.24
CA ARG A 317 -4.45 11.67 13.58
C ARG A 317 -4.83 11.52 12.10
N GLN A 318 -4.15 10.63 11.38
CA GLN A 318 -4.40 10.40 9.95
C GLN A 318 -5.86 10.01 9.70
N LYS A 319 -6.39 9.10 10.52
CA LYS A 319 -7.80 8.67 10.47
C LYS A 319 -8.81 9.83 10.68
N SER A 320 -8.41 10.90 11.39
CA SER A 320 -9.25 12.08 11.58
C SER A 320 -9.17 13.06 10.40
N ILE A 321 -8.03 13.14 9.70
CA ILE A 321 -7.80 14.07 8.57
C ILE A 321 -8.37 13.51 7.27
N GLU A 322 -8.28 12.20 7.03
CA GLU A 322 -8.86 11.55 5.83
C GLU A 322 -10.37 11.75 5.72
N LYS A 323 -11.04 12.08 6.83
CA LYS A 323 -12.47 12.43 6.86
C LYS A 323 -12.78 13.81 6.26
N GLU A 324 -11.79 14.68 6.08
CA GLU A 324 -11.96 16.08 5.63
C GLU A 324 -11.49 16.34 4.19
N ALA A 325 -10.81 15.39 3.54
CA ALA A 325 -10.23 15.56 2.21
C ALA A 325 -11.18 15.15 1.08
N ASN A 326 -12.39 15.72 1.04
CA ASN A 326 -13.26 15.60 -0.15
C ASN A 326 -13.06 16.84 -1.03
N TYR A 327 -12.55 16.61 -2.25
CA TYR A 327 -12.30 17.64 -3.24
C TYR A 327 -13.61 18.23 -3.80
N LYS A 328 -13.55 19.46 -4.30
CA LYS A 328 -14.69 20.34 -4.64
C LYS A 328 -15.51 19.93 -5.89
N THR A 329 -15.35 18.72 -6.43
CA THR A 329 -15.94 18.28 -7.70
C THR A 329 -17.08 17.27 -7.55
N GLY A 330 -17.57 17.05 -6.32
CA GLY A 330 -18.72 16.17 -6.02
C GLY A 330 -18.33 14.70 -5.81
N TYR A 331 -17.34 14.18 -6.53
CA TYR A 331 -16.80 12.83 -6.36
C TYR A 331 -15.27 12.77 -6.54
N PRO A 332 -14.59 11.67 -6.16
CA PRO A 332 -13.13 11.55 -6.18
C PRO A 332 -12.51 11.80 -7.54
N ALA A 333 -11.30 12.40 -7.53
CA ALA A 333 -10.60 12.75 -8.76
C ALA A 333 -10.42 11.56 -9.70
N ASP A 334 -10.10 10.38 -9.17
CA ASP A 334 -9.84 9.15 -9.92
C ASP A 334 -10.93 8.79 -10.94
N TYR A 335 -12.19 9.18 -10.70
CA TYR A 335 -13.28 8.86 -11.61
C TYR A 335 -13.46 9.85 -12.76
N HIS A 336 -12.88 11.04 -12.69
CA HIS A 336 -13.01 12.05 -13.76
C HIS A 336 -12.35 11.62 -15.07
N VAL A 337 -11.48 10.60 -15.07
CA VAL A 337 -10.92 10.05 -16.30
C VAL A 337 -11.99 9.45 -17.22
N TYR A 338 -13.14 9.05 -16.65
CA TYR A 338 -14.26 8.47 -17.37
C TYR A 338 -15.31 9.50 -17.83
N ASP A 339 -15.17 10.77 -17.46
CA ASP A 339 -16.11 11.83 -17.83
C ASP A 339 -16.17 12.02 -19.34
N LEU A 340 -17.39 12.09 -19.88
CA LEU A 340 -17.62 12.43 -21.29
C LEU A 340 -17.17 13.85 -21.62
N ASP A 341 -17.32 14.77 -20.67
CA ASP A 341 -16.82 16.15 -20.70
C ASP A 341 -15.69 16.29 -19.68
N LEU A 342 -14.44 16.11 -20.14
CA LEU A 342 -13.28 16.07 -19.26
C LEU A 342 -13.04 17.45 -18.63
N PRO A 343 -12.83 17.52 -17.30
CA PRO A 343 -12.32 18.73 -16.66
C PRO A 343 -11.02 19.19 -17.31
N ARG A 344 -10.79 20.51 -17.36
CA ARG A 344 -9.60 21.09 -18.00
C ARG A 344 -8.29 20.47 -17.50
N ASP A 345 -8.17 20.27 -16.19
CA ASP A 345 -6.97 19.67 -15.59
C ASP A 345 -6.72 18.23 -16.08
N TYR A 346 -7.79 17.46 -16.36
CA TYR A 346 -7.69 16.12 -16.95
C TYR A 346 -7.36 16.17 -18.44
N SER A 347 -7.94 17.11 -19.17
CA SER A 347 -7.60 17.35 -20.58
C SER A 347 -6.11 17.69 -20.74
N ASP A 348 -5.60 18.62 -19.93
CA ASP A 348 -4.19 19.02 -19.94
C ASP A 348 -3.28 17.85 -19.52
N ALA A 349 -3.70 17.08 -18.51
CA ALA A 349 -2.98 15.88 -18.08
C ALA A 349 -2.91 14.80 -19.18
N TRP A 350 -3.97 14.61 -19.98
CA TRP A 350 -3.97 13.69 -21.11
C TRP A 350 -2.96 14.10 -22.19
N GLU A 351 -2.81 15.39 -22.48
CA GLU A 351 -1.80 15.86 -23.44
C GLU A 351 -0.37 15.56 -22.97
N VAL A 352 -0.08 15.79 -21.69
CA VAL A 352 1.20 15.43 -21.07
C VAL A 352 1.41 13.91 -21.10
N THR A 353 0.38 13.14 -20.75
CA THR A 353 0.39 11.66 -20.77
C THR A 353 0.77 11.12 -22.15
N LYS A 354 0.03 11.53 -23.20
CA LYS A 354 0.31 11.11 -24.59
C LYS A 354 1.72 11.47 -25.02
N LYS A 355 2.22 12.64 -24.64
CA LYS A 355 3.58 13.05 -24.98
C LYS A 355 4.64 12.22 -24.24
N LEU A 356 4.42 11.89 -22.97
CA LEU A 356 5.30 11.03 -22.19
C LEU A 356 5.34 9.60 -22.73
N LEU A 357 4.20 9.03 -23.14
CA LEU A 357 4.15 7.72 -23.78
C LEU A 357 4.95 7.72 -25.10
N ASP A 358 4.83 8.77 -25.93
CA ASP A 358 5.61 8.88 -27.18
C ASP A 358 7.12 9.06 -26.91
N GLU A 359 7.52 9.81 -25.87
CA GLU A 359 8.94 9.90 -25.51
C GLU A 359 9.47 8.61 -24.89
N THR A 360 8.68 7.89 -24.10
CA THR A 360 9.06 6.57 -23.54
C THR A 360 9.31 5.56 -24.65
N ARG A 361 8.42 5.52 -25.65
CA ARG A 361 8.60 4.72 -26.87
C ARG A 361 9.88 5.11 -27.60
N LYS A 362 10.11 6.40 -27.84
CA LYS A 362 11.32 6.88 -28.55
C LYS A 362 12.61 6.50 -27.83
N GLU A 363 12.68 6.66 -26.51
CA GLU A 363 13.86 6.25 -25.75
C GLU A 363 14.08 4.73 -25.81
N THR A 364 13.00 3.95 -25.74
CA THR A 364 13.04 2.49 -25.90
C THR A 364 13.62 2.09 -27.26
N GLU A 365 13.07 2.65 -28.34
CA GLU A 365 13.49 2.34 -29.71
C GLU A 365 14.93 2.81 -30.00
N ARG A 366 15.33 3.98 -29.47
CA ARG A 366 16.72 4.46 -29.58
C ARG A 366 17.72 3.52 -28.88
N ALA A 367 17.28 2.84 -27.82
CA ALA A 367 18.07 1.81 -27.16
C ALA A 367 18.07 0.46 -27.88
N GLY A 368 17.36 0.34 -29.03
CA GLY A 368 17.28 -0.88 -29.83
C GLY A 368 16.20 -1.87 -29.36
N ALA A 369 15.36 -1.49 -28.39
CA ALA A 369 14.27 -2.31 -27.88
C ALA A 369 12.94 -2.05 -28.62
N LYS A 370 12.06 -3.05 -28.61
CA LYS A 370 10.65 -2.89 -28.99
C LYS A 370 9.87 -2.26 -27.83
N TYR A 371 8.86 -1.46 -28.14
CA TYR A 371 7.99 -0.86 -27.13
C TYR A 371 6.55 -1.35 -27.30
N MET A 372 5.93 -1.75 -26.20
CA MET A 372 4.51 -2.12 -26.12
C MET A 372 3.87 -1.40 -24.94
N LEU A 373 2.64 -0.92 -25.15
CA LEU A 373 1.80 -0.34 -24.11
C LEU A 373 0.67 -1.32 -23.78
N ILE A 374 0.48 -1.64 -22.51
CA ILE A 374 -0.66 -2.42 -22.05
C ILE A 374 -1.46 -1.56 -21.08
N ALA A 375 -2.69 -1.20 -21.45
CA ALA A 375 -3.59 -0.46 -20.59
C ALA A 375 -4.58 -1.40 -19.90
N PHE A 376 -4.89 -1.10 -18.64
CA PHE A 376 -5.78 -1.92 -17.83
C PHE A 376 -6.74 -1.09 -16.97
N PRO A 377 -7.93 -1.66 -16.69
CA PRO A 377 -9.02 -0.92 -16.05
C PRO A 377 -8.89 -0.88 -14.53
N GLY A 378 -9.60 0.09 -13.94
CA GLY A 378 -9.90 0.11 -12.50
C GLY A 378 -11.01 -0.88 -12.14
N ASN A 379 -11.22 -1.09 -10.83
CA ASN A 379 -12.26 -1.98 -10.35
C ASN A 379 -13.67 -1.50 -10.74
N GLU A 380 -13.85 -0.19 -10.77
CA GLU A 380 -15.06 0.53 -11.16
C GLU A 380 -15.45 0.32 -12.63
N ALA A 381 -14.48 0.04 -13.51
CA ALA A 381 -14.76 -0.16 -14.92
C ALA A 381 -15.30 -1.57 -15.22
N VAL A 382 -15.05 -2.56 -14.34
CA VAL A 382 -15.42 -3.97 -14.58
C VAL A 382 -16.33 -4.59 -13.52
N GLN A 383 -16.47 -3.99 -12.33
CA GLN A 383 -17.32 -4.51 -11.24
C GLN A 383 -18.59 -3.68 -11.05
N LYS A 384 -19.75 -4.29 -11.34
CA LYS A 384 -21.07 -3.64 -11.20
C LYS A 384 -21.40 -3.21 -9.78
N ASP A 385 -21.04 -4.02 -8.77
CA ASP A 385 -21.29 -3.67 -7.37
C ASP A 385 -20.45 -2.49 -6.87
N VAL A 386 -19.29 -2.25 -7.50
CA VAL A 386 -18.49 -1.03 -7.29
C VAL A 386 -19.19 0.16 -7.94
N GLN A 387 -19.67 0.04 -9.18
CA GLN A 387 -20.41 1.09 -9.88
C GLN A 387 -21.66 1.53 -9.10
N GLU A 388 -22.48 0.57 -8.64
CA GLU A 388 -23.67 0.85 -7.83
C GLU A 388 -23.33 1.59 -6.54
N ARG A 389 -22.21 1.24 -5.91
CA ARG A 389 -21.74 1.89 -4.69
C ARG A 389 -21.23 3.29 -4.95
N ILE A 390 -20.52 3.54 -6.05
CA ILE A 390 -20.08 4.87 -6.46
C ILE A 390 -21.30 5.78 -6.61
N VAL A 391 -22.30 5.36 -7.39
CA VAL A 391 -23.55 6.12 -7.60
C VAL A 391 -24.28 6.40 -6.28
N LYS A 392 -24.31 5.41 -5.37
CA LYS A 392 -24.95 5.57 -4.06
C LYS A 392 -24.18 6.52 -3.13
N THR A 393 -22.85 6.51 -3.22
CA THR A 393 -21.96 7.27 -2.33
C THR A 393 -21.83 8.73 -2.78
N TYR A 394 -21.86 8.97 -4.08
CA TYR A 394 -21.64 10.29 -4.68
C TYR A 394 -22.85 10.71 -5.53
N PRO A 395 -23.80 11.48 -4.97
CA PRO A 395 -25.00 11.94 -5.68
C PRO A 395 -24.71 12.73 -6.97
N GLU A 396 -23.55 13.38 -7.05
CA GLU A 396 -23.08 14.16 -8.20
C GLU A 396 -22.53 13.28 -9.34
N PHE A 397 -22.25 12.00 -9.07
CA PHE A 397 -21.80 11.05 -10.09
C PHE A 397 -23.00 10.62 -10.94
N ASP A 398 -23.11 11.18 -12.15
CA ASP A 398 -24.18 10.87 -13.12
C ASP A 398 -23.70 9.80 -14.11
N PRO A 399 -24.18 8.54 -14.03
CA PRO A 399 -23.76 7.47 -14.94
C PRO A 399 -23.98 7.78 -16.42
N LYS A 400 -24.88 8.71 -16.76
CA LYS A 400 -25.12 9.11 -18.16
C LYS A 400 -24.02 10.00 -18.73
N LYS A 401 -23.18 10.59 -17.86
CA LYS A 401 -22.04 11.43 -18.23
C LYS A 401 -20.70 10.68 -18.17
N ILE A 402 -20.74 9.37 -17.93
CA ILE A 402 -19.57 8.53 -17.68
C ILE A 402 -19.47 7.45 -18.76
N SER A 403 -18.24 7.16 -19.19
CA SER A 403 -17.94 6.07 -20.10
C SER A 403 -16.67 5.36 -19.64
N PHE A 404 -16.82 4.16 -19.06
CA PHE A 404 -15.72 3.39 -18.50
C PHE A 404 -14.70 2.91 -19.55
N ASP A 405 -15.10 2.80 -20.82
CA ASP A 405 -14.21 2.46 -21.94
C ASP A 405 -13.51 3.67 -22.59
N ARG A 406 -13.75 4.88 -22.08
CA ARG A 406 -13.21 6.11 -22.65
C ARG A 406 -11.67 6.17 -22.60
N PRO A 407 -11.00 5.79 -21.50
CA PRO A 407 -9.53 5.83 -21.47
C PRO A 407 -8.91 4.95 -22.56
N GLU A 408 -9.39 3.71 -22.73
CA GLU A 408 -8.93 2.83 -23.81
C GLU A 408 -9.24 3.37 -25.21
N LYS A 409 -10.38 4.05 -25.42
CA LYS A 409 -10.68 4.71 -26.71
C LYS A 409 -9.68 5.83 -27.03
N ILE A 410 -9.38 6.70 -26.06
CA ILE A 410 -8.40 7.78 -26.22
C ILE A 410 -7.01 7.20 -26.52
N LEU A 411 -6.60 6.18 -25.76
CA LEU A 411 -5.33 5.49 -25.97
C LEU A 411 -5.30 4.77 -27.32
N GLY A 412 -6.37 4.09 -27.70
CA GLY A 412 -6.47 3.37 -28.97
C GLY A 412 -6.30 4.30 -30.17
N GLU A 413 -6.94 5.47 -30.15
CA GLU A 413 -6.74 6.49 -31.19
C GLU A 413 -5.29 6.99 -31.21
N PHE A 414 -4.74 7.34 -30.05
CA PHE A 414 -3.37 7.79 -29.92
C PHE A 414 -2.37 6.75 -30.46
N CYS A 415 -2.52 5.49 -30.05
CA CYS A 415 -1.69 4.37 -30.48
C CYS A 415 -1.77 4.16 -31.99
N ARG A 416 -2.96 4.24 -32.58
CA ARG A 416 -3.16 4.14 -34.04
C ARG A 416 -2.43 5.26 -34.78
N LEU A 417 -2.54 6.50 -34.30
CA LEU A 417 -1.87 7.66 -34.91
C LEU A 417 -0.34 7.58 -34.81
N LYS A 418 0.16 7.10 -33.66
CA LYS A 418 1.60 6.99 -33.38
C LYS A 418 2.22 5.65 -33.80
N LYS A 419 1.41 4.71 -34.30
CA LYS A 419 1.80 3.33 -34.66
C LYS A 419 2.46 2.58 -33.50
N ILE A 420 1.88 2.71 -32.31
CA ILE A 420 2.32 2.02 -31.09
C ILE A 420 1.60 0.68 -30.99
N ASP A 421 2.32 -0.37 -30.62
CA ASP A 421 1.71 -1.66 -30.31
C ASP A 421 1.02 -1.59 -28.94
N CYS A 422 -0.30 -1.41 -28.95
CA CYS A 422 -1.11 -1.27 -27.74
C CYS A 422 -2.02 -2.48 -27.54
N ARG A 423 -2.16 -2.90 -26.29
CA ARG A 423 -3.06 -3.96 -25.83
C ARG A 423 -3.92 -3.43 -24.68
N PHE A 424 -5.15 -3.90 -24.64
CA PHE A 424 -6.23 -3.35 -23.82
C PHE A 424 -6.89 -4.48 -23.06
N MET A 425 -6.93 -4.36 -21.72
CA MET A 425 -7.40 -5.43 -20.83
C MET A 425 -8.86 -5.28 -20.44
N LEU A 426 -9.53 -4.16 -20.73
CA LEU A 426 -10.90 -3.91 -20.28
C LEU A 426 -11.88 -5.00 -20.71
N SER A 427 -11.92 -5.35 -22.01
CA SER A 427 -12.83 -6.40 -22.49
C SER A 427 -12.48 -7.76 -21.90
N PHE A 428 -11.19 -8.09 -21.81
CA PHE A 428 -10.72 -9.35 -21.24
C PHE A 428 -11.14 -9.50 -19.77
N PHE A 429 -11.02 -8.43 -18.98
CA PHE A 429 -11.43 -8.41 -17.58
C PHE A 429 -12.95 -8.43 -17.44
N ALA A 430 -13.68 -7.68 -18.28
CA ALA A 430 -15.14 -7.67 -18.27
C ALA A 430 -15.72 -9.04 -18.63
N ASP A 431 -15.18 -9.72 -19.65
CA ASP A 431 -15.61 -11.05 -20.09
C ASP A 431 -15.35 -12.10 -19.00
N TYR A 432 -14.20 -12.02 -18.32
CA TYR A 432 -13.92 -12.87 -17.17
C TYR A 432 -14.93 -12.65 -16.04
N MET A 433 -15.23 -11.40 -15.69
CA MET A 433 -16.19 -11.07 -14.63
C MET A 433 -17.62 -11.51 -14.97
N ASN A 434 -18.02 -11.40 -16.24
CA ASN A 434 -19.32 -11.88 -16.73
C ASN A 434 -19.42 -13.41 -16.67
N SER A 435 -18.33 -14.11 -16.99
CA SER A 435 -18.27 -15.58 -17.00
C SER A 435 -18.08 -16.18 -15.60
N ASN A 436 -17.60 -15.39 -14.64
CA ASN A 436 -17.34 -15.81 -13.27
C ASN A 436 -18.05 -14.91 -12.25
N PRO A 437 -19.40 -14.94 -12.15
CA PRO A 437 -20.13 -14.14 -11.18
C PRO A 437 -19.62 -14.40 -9.75
N GLY A 438 -19.28 -13.32 -9.03
CA GLY A 438 -18.74 -13.39 -7.68
C GLY A 438 -17.22 -13.48 -7.58
N ALA A 439 -16.50 -13.61 -8.70
CA ALA A 439 -15.05 -13.44 -8.72
C ALA A 439 -14.67 -12.03 -8.22
N ARG A 440 -13.49 -11.91 -7.62
CA ARG A 440 -12.94 -10.64 -7.12
C ARG A 440 -11.55 -10.45 -7.69
N LEU A 441 -11.46 -9.64 -8.74
CA LEU A 441 -10.17 -9.29 -9.35
C LEU A 441 -9.44 -8.19 -8.59
N TYR A 442 -10.14 -7.42 -7.78
CA TYR A 442 -9.58 -6.31 -7.00
C TYR A 442 -9.97 -6.41 -5.53
N ASN A 443 -9.03 -6.03 -4.68
CA ASN A 443 -9.21 -5.80 -3.25
C ASN A 443 -10.28 -4.71 -3.03
N PHE A 444 -11.08 -4.88 -2.00
CA PHE A 444 -12.28 -4.09 -1.73
C PHE A 444 -11.97 -2.67 -1.24
N TYR A 445 -10.95 -2.49 -0.40
CA TYR A 445 -10.57 -1.19 0.14
C TYR A 445 -9.44 -0.56 -0.66
N GLU A 446 -8.42 -1.33 -1.02
CA GLU A 446 -7.24 -0.81 -1.72
C GLU A 446 -7.42 -0.65 -3.22
N GLY A 447 -8.43 -1.30 -3.83
CA GLY A 447 -8.66 -1.23 -5.28
C GLY A 447 -7.53 -1.82 -6.14
N HIS A 448 -6.55 -2.51 -5.55
CA HIS A 448 -5.46 -3.20 -6.25
C HIS A 448 -5.84 -4.64 -6.58
N TRP A 449 -5.15 -5.27 -7.54
CA TRP A 449 -5.44 -6.66 -7.90
C TRP A 449 -5.36 -7.62 -6.69
N THR A 450 -6.31 -8.55 -6.63
CA THR A 450 -6.17 -9.76 -5.82
C THR A 450 -5.21 -10.74 -6.52
N GLN A 451 -5.03 -11.92 -5.93
CA GLN A 451 -4.37 -13.02 -6.64
C GLN A 451 -5.04 -13.34 -7.97
N ALA A 452 -6.38 -13.42 -8.01
CA ALA A 452 -7.12 -13.72 -9.23
C ALA A 452 -6.97 -12.62 -10.30
N GLY A 453 -6.95 -11.34 -9.89
CA GLY A 453 -6.64 -10.24 -10.81
C GLY A 453 -5.21 -10.33 -11.38
N THR A 454 -4.26 -10.69 -10.53
CA THR A 454 -2.85 -10.87 -10.95
C THR A 454 -2.69 -12.05 -11.90
N ASP A 455 -3.35 -13.17 -11.63
CA ASP A 455 -3.35 -14.36 -12.49
C ASP A 455 -3.95 -14.02 -13.86
N LEU A 456 -5.10 -13.33 -13.88
CA LEU A 456 -5.76 -12.91 -15.12
C LEU A 456 -4.88 -11.94 -15.95
N THR A 457 -4.12 -11.06 -15.30
CA THR A 457 -3.12 -10.21 -15.98
C THR A 457 -2.01 -11.06 -16.62
N ALA A 458 -1.53 -12.10 -15.93
CA ALA A 458 -0.52 -13.00 -16.48
C ALA A 458 -1.04 -13.77 -17.70
N ASP A 459 -2.28 -14.27 -17.62
CA ASP A 459 -2.96 -14.97 -18.72
C ASP A 459 -3.10 -14.07 -19.95
N PHE A 460 -3.57 -12.83 -19.75
CA PHE A 460 -3.69 -11.84 -20.83
C PHE A 460 -2.36 -11.60 -21.53
N ILE A 461 -1.29 -11.35 -20.77
CA ILE A 461 0.03 -11.08 -21.35
C ILE A 461 0.56 -12.34 -22.06
N THR A 462 0.36 -13.53 -21.49
CA THR A 462 0.75 -14.79 -22.13
C THR A 462 0.01 -15.02 -23.46
N GLU A 463 -1.28 -14.68 -23.54
CA GLU A 463 -2.05 -14.72 -24.79
C GLU A 463 -1.48 -13.74 -25.83
N VAL A 464 -1.16 -12.51 -25.40
CA VAL A 464 -0.49 -11.52 -26.26
C VAL A 464 0.82 -12.09 -26.81
N PHE A 465 1.66 -12.71 -25.97
CA PHE A 465 2.93 -13.29 -26.41
C PHE A 465 2.74 -14.53 -27.30
N SER A 466 1.71 -15.34 -27.08
CA SER A 466 1.38 -16.50 -27.92
C SER A 466 1.03 -16.09 -29.37
N SER A 467 0.48 -14.89 -29.54
CA SER A 467 0.18 -14.31 -30.85
C SER A 467 1.42 -13.83 -31.62
N LEU A 468 2.52 -13.57 -30.91
CA LEU A 468 3.76 -13.05 -31.49
C LEU A 468 4.63 -14.19 -32.05
N PRO A 469 4.97 -14.20 -33.35
CA PRO A 469 5.68 -15.31 -33.99
C PRO A 469 6.99 -15.73 -33.30
N GLN A 470 7.73 -14.75 -32.76
CA GLN A 470 9.02 -15.00 -32.10
C GLN A 470 8.90 -15.72 -30.75
N PHE A 471 7.73 -15.72 -30.11
CA PHE A 471 7.51 -16.36 -28.80
C PHE A 471 6.67 -17.62 -28.88
N ARG A 472 5.96 -17.82 -29.99
CA ARG A 472 5.06 -18.97 -30.20
C ARG A 472 5.73 -20.33 -29.97
N GLN A 473 6.95 -20.56 -30.47
CA GLN A 473 7.62 -21.85 -30.27
C GLN A 473 7.98 -22.14 -28.81
N SER A 474 8.33 -21.10 -28.03
CA SER A 474 8.61 -21.28 -26.60
C SER A 474 7.35 -21.72 -25.85
N LEU A 475 6.22 -21.10 -26.19
CA LEU A 475 4.93 -21.35 -25.53
C LEU A 475 4.25 -22.66 -25.96
N LEU A 476 4.44 -23.12 -27.21
CA LEU A 476 3.91 -24.41 -27.71
C LEU A 476 4.70 -25.64 -27.23
N SER A 477 5.88 -25.46 -26.64
CA SER A 477 6.71 -26.57 -26.13
C SER A 477 6.35 -27.02 -24.71
N ARG A 478 5.36 -26.35 -24.10
CA ARG A 478 4.64 -26.75 -22.90
C ARG A 478 3.30 -27.37 -23.29
#